data_AF-Q94JN8-F1
#
_entry.id   AF-Q94JN8-F1
#
_cell.length_a   1.000
_cell.length_b   1.000
_cell.length_c   1.000
_cell.angle_alpha   90.00
_cell.angle_beta   90.00
_cell.angle_gamma   90.00
#
_symmetry.space_group_name_H-M   'P 1'
#
loop_
_entity.id
_entity.type
_entity.pdbx_description
1 polymer ?
#
loop_
_entity_poly.entity_id
_entity_poly.type
_entity_poly.pdbx_seq_one_letter_code
_entity_poly.pdbx_strand_id
1 'polypeptide(L)'
;MMYQQGCFAGGTVLRLAKDLAENNRGARVLVVCSEITAVTFRGPSETHLDSMVGQALFGDGAGAVIVGSDPDLSVERPLYELVWTGATLLPDSEGAIDGHLREVGLTFHLLKDVPGLISKNIEKSLKEAFTPLGISDWNSTFWIAHPGGPAILDQVEAKLGLKEEKMRATREVLSEYGNMSSAC
;
A
#
# COMPACT_ATOMS: atom_id res chain seq x y z
N MET A 1 -3.19 5.10 -17.11
CA MET A 1 -3.17 3.69 -16.68
C MET A 1 -1.74 3.38 -16.24
N MET A 2 -1.57 2.76 -15.07
CA MET A 2 -0.25 2.45 -14.50
C MET A 2 -0.10 0.93 -14.42
N TYR A 3 1.07 0.42 -14.79
CA TYR A 3 1.36 -1.01 -14.80
C TYR A 3 2.66 -1.28 -14.05
N GLN A 4 2.75 -2.47 -13.46
CA GLN A 4 3.98 -3.00 -12.86
C GLN A 4 4.60 -2.07 -11.79
N GLN A 5 3.76 -1.35 -11.04
CA GLN A 5 4.20 -0.54 -9.90
C GLN A 5 4.23 -1.36 -8.60
N GLY A 6 3.63 -2.55 -8.55
CA GLY A 6 3.61 -3.40 -7.36
C GLY A 6 2.70 -2.88 -6.24
N CYS A 7 2.90 -3.40 -5.02
CA CYS A 7 1.95 -3.23 -3.93
C CYS A 7 1.77 -1.78 -3.45
N PHE A 8 2.72 -0.87 -3.70
CA PHE A 8 2.59 0.54 -3.33
C PHE A 8 1.68 1.34 -4.30
N ALA A 9 1.19 0.70 -5.38
CA ALA A 9 0.41 1.39 -6.39
C ALA A 9 -0.93 1.93 -5.85
N GLY A 10 -1.50 1.34 -4.78
CA GLY A 10 -2.69 1.85 -4.11
C GLY A 10 -2.53 3.30 -3.63
N GLY A 11 -1.39 3.62 -3.00
CA GLY A 11 -1.06 5.01 -2.64
C GLY A 11 -0.74 5.89 -3.87
N THR A 12 -0.10 5.31 -4.89
CA THR A 12 0.27 6.02 -6.12
C THR A 12 -0.96 6.47 -6.92
N VAL A 13 -1.99 5.62 -7.04
CA VAL A 13 -3.22 5.97 -7.76
C VAL A 13 -3.97 7.10 -7.07
N LEU A 14 -3.98 7.14 -5.73
CA LEU A 14 -4.60 8.23 -4.97
C LEU A 14 -3.84 9.55 -5.18
N ARG A 15 -2.51 9.52 -5.17
CA ARG A 15 -1.70 10.70 -5.49
C ARG A 15 -1.99 11.25 -6.88
N LEU A 16 -2.04 10.39 -7.89
CA LEU A 16 -2.38 10.82 -9.25
C LEU A 16 -3.82 11.33 -9.34
N ALA A 17 -4.77 10.67 -8.68
CA ALA A 17 -6.17 11.06 -8.70
C ALA A 17 -6.41 12.43 -8.04
N LYS A 18 -5.66 12.76 -6.97
CA LYS A 18 -5.66 14.08 -6.34
C LYS A 18 -5.33 15.17 -7.36
N ASP A 19 -4.19 15.07 -8.04
CA ASP A 19 -3.76 16.07 -9.02
C ASP A 19 -4.76 16.20 -10.18
N LEU A 20 -5.26 15.06 -10.69
CA LEU A 20 -6.25 15.06 -11.77
C LEU A 20 -7.57 15.71 -11.35
N ALA A 21 -8.06 15.43 -10.14
CA ALA A 21 -9.32 15.96 -9.64
C ALA A 21 -9.23 17.44 -9.28
N GLU A 22 -8.16 17.89 -8.64
CA GLU A 22 -7.99 19.28 -8.19
C GLU A 22 -7.64 20.22 -9.35
N ASN A 23 -6.88 19.74 -10.34
CA ASN A 23 -6.44 20.57 -11.46
C ASN A 23 -7.45 20.63 -12.63
N ASN A 24 -8.59 19.93 -12.53
CA ASN A 24 -9.62 19.91 -13.56
C ASN A 24 -11.02 20.10 -12.94
N ARG A 25 -11.55 21.33 -12.99
CA ARG A 25 -12.85 21.66 -12.38
C ARG A 25 -13.98 20.76 -12.89
N GLY A 26 -14.71 20.15 -11.96
CA GLY A 26 -15.82 19.24 -12.25
C GLY A 26 -15.41 17.83 -12.65
N ALA A 27 -14.10 17.50 -12.65
CA ALA A 27 -13.66 16.14 -12.93
C ALA A 27 -14.10 15.16 -11.83
N ARG A 28 -14.42 13.95 -12.25
CA ARG A 28 -14.63 12.77 -11.40
C ARG A 28 -13.77 11.65 -11.96
N VAL A 29 -12.76 11.25 -11.19
CA VAL A 29 -11.76 10.26 -11.58
C VAL A 29 -12.18 8.91 -11.00
N LEU A 30 -12.51 7.96 -11.88
CA LEU A 30 -12.62 6.56 -11.50
C LEU A 30 -11.22 5.96 -11.36
N VAL A 31 -10.88 5.54 -10.16
CA VAL A 31 -9.65 4.81 -9.85
C VAL A 31 -10.00 3.36 -9.63
N VAL A 32 -9.28 2.45 -10.29
CA VAL A 32 -9.45 1.01 -10.15
C VAL A 32 -8.08 0.35 -9.97
N CYS A 33 -7.95 -0.46 -8.92
CA CYS A 33 -6.87 -1.42 -8.73
C CYS A 33 -7.47 -2.82 -8.91
N SER A 34 -6.86 -3.67 -9.73
CA SER A 34 -7.32 -5.04 -9.94
C SER A 34 -6.12 -5.96 -10.09
N GLU A 35 -6.04 -6.96 -9.22
CA GLU A 35 -4.87 -7.77 -8.99
C GLU A 35 -5.27 -9.25 -9.00
N ILE A 36 -4.47 -10.07 -9.67
CA ILE A 36 -4.75 -11.49 -9.85
C ILE A 36 -3.46 -12.30 -9.77
N THR A 37 -3.46 -13.35 -8.96
CA THR A 37 -2.34 -14.27 -8.74
C THR A 37 -2.06 -15.16 -9.94
N ALA A 38 -2.92 -15.18 -10.96
CA ALA A 38 -2.72 -15.96 -12.19
C ALA A 38 -1.35 -15.71 -12.86
N VAL A 39 -0.75 -14.53 -12.67
CA VAL A 39 0.58 -14.19 -13.22
C VAL A 39 1.74 -14.58 -12.29
N THR A 40 1.49 -14.77 -11.00
CA THR A 40 2.51 -15.04 -9.96
C THR A 40 2.48 -16.46 -9.41
N PHE A 41 1.35 -17.17 -9.55
CA PHE A 41 1.15 -18.52 -9.04
C PHE A 41 2.09 -19.52 -9.72
N ARG A 42 2.77 -20.33 -8.90
CA ARG A 42 3.74 -21.33 -9.37
C ARG A 42 3.96 -22.44 -8.35
N GLY A 43 4.49 -23.58 -8.81
CA GLY A 43 4.88 -24.69 -7.93
C GLY A 43 6.01 -24.29 -6.95
N PRO A 44 6.10 -24.96 -5.79
CA PRO A 44 7.12 -24.68 -4.79
C PRO A 44 8.52 -25.11 -5.25
N SER A 45 9.56 -24.46 -4.70
CA SER A 45 10.96 -24.86 -4.87
C SER A 45 11.75 -24.63 -3.59
N GLU A 46 12.54 -25.61 -3.19
CA GLU A 46 13.45 -25.51 -2.03
C GLU A 46 14.53 -24.44 -2.23
N THR A 47 14.87 -24.11 -3.48
CA THR A 47 15.85 -23.06 -3.82
C THR A 47 15.26 -21.65 -3.80
N HIS A 48 13.93 -21.51 -3.71
CA HIS A 48 13.20 -20.23 -3.78
C HIS A 48 12.16 -20.13 -2.66
N LEU A 49 12.63 -20.17 -1.40
CA LEU A 49 11.77 -20.09 -0.22
C LEU A 49 10.98 -18.77 -0.13
N ASP A 50 11.57 -17.68 -0.62
CA ASP A 50 10.93 -16.36 -0.77
C ASP A 50 9.70 -16.42 -1.68
N SER A 51 9.77 -17.21 -2.76
CA SER A 51 8.62 -17.42 -3.63
C SER A 51 7.47 -18.10 -2.89
N MET A 52 7.75 -19.07 -2.02
CA MET A 52 6.71 -19.75 -1.23
C MET A 52 6.01 -18.80 -0.24
N VAL A 53 6.71 -17.77 0.26
CA VAL A 53 6.07 -16.74 1.10
C VAL A 53 4.97 -16.02 0.32
N GLY A 54 5.25 -15.61 -0.92
CA GLY A 54 4.21 -14.98 -1.75
C GLY A 54 3.09 -15.93 -2.15
N GLN A 55 3.37 -17.23 -2.35
CA GLN A 55 2.31 -18.23 -2.60
C GLN A 55 1.35 -18.40 -1.42
N ALA A 56 1.78 -18.06 -0.20
CA ALA A 56 0.93 -18.11 1.01
C ALA A 56 0.25 -16.78 1.34
N LEU A 57 0.77 -15.66 0.82
CA LEU A 57 0.28 -14.32 1.14
C LEU A 57 -0.63 -13.73 0.06
N PHE A 58 -0.32 -13.91 -1.22
CA PHE A 58 -1.00 -13.18 -2.28
C PHE A 58 -2.42 -13.70 -2.52
N GLY A 59 -3.36 -12.76 -2.63
CA GLY A 59 -4.75 -13.00 -2.95
C GLY A 59 -5.19 -12.23 -4.19
N ASP A 60 -6.36 -12.59 -4.71
CA ASP A 60 -6.99 -11.91 -5.85
C ASP A 60 -7.97 -10.86 -5.33
N GLY A 61 -8.02 -9.69 -5.97
CA GLY A 61 -8.92 -8.62 -5.53
C GLY A 61 -8.96 -7.43 -6.46
N ALA A 62 -10.07 -6.69 -6.38
CA ALA A 62 -10.20 -5.41 -7.05
C ALA A 62 -10.91 -4.39 -6.16
N GLY A 63 -10.41 -3.15 -6.16
CA GLY A 63 -10.97 -2.03 -5.44
C GLY A 63 -11.18 -0.85 -6.38
N ALA A 64 -12.26 -0.09 -6.17
CA ALA A 64 -12.57 1.08 -6.98
C ALA A 64 -13.05 2.24 -6.11
N VAL A 65 -12.62 3.45 -6.45
CA VAL A 65 -13.06 4.70 -5.81
C VAL A 65 -13.34 5.77 -6.86
N ILE A 66 -14.28 6.66 -6.55
CA ILE A 66 -14.51 7.89 -7.29
C ILE A 66 -13.85 9.03 -6.52
N VAL A 67 -12.92 9.74 -7.16
CA VAL A 67 -12.21 10.89 -6.60
C VAL A 67 -12.62 12.15 -7.35
N GLY A 68 -12.91 13.22 -6.62
CA GLY A 68 -13.30 14.50 -7.19
C GLY A 68 -12.99 15.65 -6.24
N SER A 69 -12.87 16.85 -6.79
CA SER A 69 -12.87 18.12 -6.05
C SER A 69 -14.25 18.77 -6.13
N ASP A 70 -14.53 19.70 -5.22
CA ASP A 70 -15.78 20.47 -5.14
C ASP A 70 -17.03 19.56 -5.21
N PRO A 71 -17.29 18.74 -4.17
CA PRO A 71 -18.42 17.83 -4.18
C PRO A 71 -19.76 18.58 -4.14
N ASP A 72 -20.74 18.15 -4.93
CA ASP A 72 -22.12 18.59 -4.81
C ASP A 72 -22.77 17.89 -3.61
N LEU A 73 -22.78 18.56 -2.46
CA LEU A 73 -23.28 18.00 -1.21
C LEU A 73 -24.79 17.69 -1.21
N SER A 74 -25.54 18.06 -2.26
CA SER A 74 -26.93 17.63 -2.42
C SER A 74 -27.06 16.19 -2.93
N VAL A 75 -26.01 15.64 -3.55
CA VAL A 75 -25.98 14.30 -4.18
C VAL A 75 -24.80 13.46 -3.69
N GLU A 76 -23.62 14.06 -3.62
CA GLU A 76 -22.36 13.42 -3.30
C GLU A 76 -22.10 13.42 -1.79
N ARG A 77 -21.46 12.35 -1.31
CA ARG A 77 -21.14 12.12 0.11
C ARG A 77 -19.65 11.82 0.24
N PRO A 78 -18.81 12.84 0.47
CA PRO A 78 -17.37 12.63 0.66
C PRO A 78 -17.12 11.69 1.85
N LEU A 79 -16.20 10.73 1.68
CA LEU A 79 -15.79 9.80 2.74
C LEU A 79 -14.46 10.22 3.37
N TYR A 80 -13.51 10.64 2.54
CA TYR A 80 -12.18 11.09 2.92
C TYR A 80 -11.74 12.23 2.00
N GLU A 81 -10.78 13.03 2.47
CA GLU A 81 -10.12 14.08 1.70
C GLU A 81 -8.63 13.76 1.57
N LEU A 82 -8.09 13.89 0.35
CA LEU A 82 -6.67 13.68 0.08
C LEU A 82 -5.91 14.98 0.32
N VAL A 83 -5.42 15.21 1.53
CA VAL A 83 -4.78 16.49 1.91
C VAL A 83 -3.37 16.61 1.34
N TRP A 84 -2.53 15.59 1.54
CA TRP A 84 -1.13 15.58 1.15
C TRP A 84 -0.69 14.18 0.74
N THR A 85 0.28 14.11 -0.18
CA THR A 85 0.85 12.85 -0.67
C THR A 85 2.36 12.99 -0.84
N GLY A 86 3.10 11.92 -0.55
CA GLY A 86 4.55 11.85 -0.77
C GLY A 86 4.98 10.44 -1.16
N ALA A 87 6.19 10.34 -1.72
CA ALA A 87 6.82 9.07 -2.06
C ALA A 87 8.33 9.20 -1.85
N THR A 88 8.98 8.12 -1.44
CA THR A 88 10.43 8.10 -1.21
C THR A 88 11.00 6.73 -1.51
N LEU A 89 12.29 6.69 -1.83
CA LEU A 89 13.07 5.45 -1.94
C LEU A 89 13.88 5.27 -0.67
N LEU A 90 13.83 4.07 -0.10
CA LEU A 90 14.56 3.77 1.13
C LEU A 90 16.06 3.58 0.82
N PRO A 91 16.98 4.12 1.63
CA PRO A 91 18.40 3.87 1.46
C PRO A 91 18.70 2.38 1.63
N ASP A 92 19.67 1.88 0.86
CA ASP A 92 20.16 0.49 0.93
C ASP A 92 19.05 -0.57 0.80
N SER A 93 18.02 -0.29 -0.02
CA SER A 93 16.85 -1.16 -0.22
C SER A 93 16.75 -1.80 -1.62
N GLU A 94 17.76 -1.60 -2.46
CA GLU A 94 17.80 -2.22 -3.79
C GLU A 94 17.74 -3.74 -3.67
N GLY A 95 16.88 -4.37 -4.49
CA GLY A 95 16.65 -5.81 -4.47
C GLY A 95 15.87 -6.33 -3.26
N ALA A 96 15.39 -5.46 -2.35
CA ALA A 96 14.60 -5.89 -1.20
C ALA A 96 13.26 -6.52 -1.61
N ILE A 97 12.63 -5.97 -2.65
CA ILE A 97 11.43 -6.50 -3.28
C ILE A 97 11.64 -6.35 -4.78
N ASP A 98 11.79 -7.46 -5.48
CA ASP A 98 11.96 -7.48 -6.93
C ASP A 98 10.87 -8.30 -7.60
N GLY A 99 10.47 -7.84 -8.79
CA GLY A 99 9.60 -8.55 -9.71
C GLY A 99 10.24 -8.61 -11.09
N HIS A 100 10.28 -9.80 -11.69
CA HIS A 100 10.77 -9.98 -13.05
C HIS A 100 9.72 -10.68 -13.91
N LEU A 101 9.25 -9.98 -14.95
CA LEU A 101 8.45 -10.61 -15.99
C LEU A 101 9.37 -11.40 -16.92
N ARG A 102 9.10 -12.69 -17.06
CA ARG A 102 9.87 -13.67 -17.84
C ARG A 102 8.93 -14.60 -18.60
N GLU A 103 9.50 -15.50 -19.41
CA GLU A 103 8.74 -16.55 -20.10
C GLU A 103 7.96 -17.45 -19.13
N VAL A 104 8.42 -17.54 -17.87
CA VAL A 104 7.80 -18.29 -16.76
C VAL A 104 6.82 -17.43 -15.92
N GLY A 105 6.24 -16.39 -16.53
CA GLY A 105 5.36 -15.43 -15.85
C GLY A 105 6.13 -14.42 -14.99
N LEU A 106 5.46 -13.88 -13.96
CA LEU A 106 6.05 -12.91 -13.03
C LEU A 106 6.70 -13.65 -11.85
N THR A 107 8.02 -13.68 -11.81
CA THR A 107 8.79 -14.15 -10.64
C THR A 107 9.00 -12.99 -9.68
N PHE A 108 8.95 -13.26 -8.37
CA PHE A 108 9.23 -12.25 -7.36
C PHE A 108 10.29 -12.75 -6.38
N HIS A 109 11.07 -11.80 -5.86
CA HIS A 109 12.07 -12.01 -4.82
C HIS A 109 11.81 -11.07 -3.65
N LEU A 110 11.88 -11.63 -2.44
CA LEU A 110 11.61 -10.90 -1.21
C LEU A 110 12.77 -11.13 -0.24
N LEU A 111 13.51 -10.07 0.08
CA LEU A 111 14.48 -10.15 1.16
C LEU A 111 13.77 -10.33 2.50
N LYS A 112 14.33 -11.19 3.35
CA LYS A 112 13.76 -11.49 4.67
C LYS A 112 13.62 -10.26 5.56
N ASP A 113 14.47 -9.25 5.38
CA ASP A 113 14.53 -8.05 6.23
C ASP A 113 13.75 -6.85 5.67
N VAL A 114 12.83 -7.06 4.72
CA VAL A 114 11.88 -6.01 4.29
C VAL A 114 11.15 -5.35 5.48
N PRO A 115 10.65 -6.09 6.50
CA PRO A 115 10.05 -5.46 7.68
C PRO A 115 10.99 -4.49 8.42
N GLY A 116 12.27 -4.86 8.56
CA GLY A 116 13.29 -4.04 9.22
C GLY A 116 13.61 -2.77 8.43
N LEU A 117 13.71 -2.89 7.10
CA LEU A 117 13.91 -1.74 6.21
C LEU A 117 12.75 -0.73 6.32
N ILE A 118 11.50 -1.20 6.30
CA ILE A 118 10.32 -0.34 6.38
C ILE A 118 10.24 0.32 7.76
N SER A 119 10.32 -0.46 8.84
CA SER A 119 10.19 0.06 10.20
C SER A 119 11.29 1.07 10.53
N LYS A 120 12.53 0.86 10.09
CA LYS A 120 13.64 1.80 10.30
C LYS A 120 13.36 3.19 9.68
N ASN A 121 12.60 3.26 8.59
CA ASN A 121 12.46 4.47 7.80
C ASN A 121 11.09 5.16 7.90
N ILE A 122 10.02 4.46 8.32
CA ILE A 122 8.64 4.98 8.32
C ILE A 122 8.47 6.29 9.10
N GLU A 123 9.14 6.44 10.24
CA GLU A 123 9.03 7.63 11.09
C GLU A 123 9.50 8.90 10.37
N LYS A 124 10.47 8.80 9.46
CA LYS A 124 10.93 9.94 8.65
C LYS A 124 9.80 10.43 7.73
N SER A 125 9.13 9.51 7.05
CA SER A 125 8.00 9.84 6.16
C SER A 125 6.82 10.44 6.94
N LEU A 126 6.53 9.93 8.13
CA LEU A 126 5.50 10.51 9.01
C LEU A 126 5.86 11.94 9.43
N LYS A 127 7.11 12.18 9.86
CA LYS A 127 7.55 13.53 10.24
C LYS A 127 7.45 14.49 9.07
N GLU A 128 7.86 14.09 7.87
CA GLU A 128 7.73 14.92 6.67
C GLU A 128 6.27 15.30 6.38
N ALA A 129 5.35 14.34 6.46
CA ALA A 129 3.93 14.56 6.19
C ALA A 129 3.22 15.40 7.28
N PHE A 130 3.52 15.14 8.56
CA PHE A 130 2.73 15.65 9.69
C PHE A 130 3.35 16.83 10.43
N THR A 131 4.64 17.14 10.25
CA THR A 131 5.27 18.34 10.85
C THR A 131 4.55 19.63 10.44
N PRO A 132 4.15 19.84 9.16
CA PRO A 132 3.37 21.02 8.77
C PRO A 132 2.00 21.12 9.46
N LEU A 133 1.46 20.00 9.93
CA LEU A 133 0.17 19.92 10.62
C LEU A 133 0.32 19.99 12.15
N GLY A 134 1.55 20.04 12.68
CA GLY A 134 1.81 20.04 14.12
C GLY A 134 1.44 18.72 14.82
N ILE A 135 1.30 17.62 14.09
CA ILE A 135 0.95 16.30 14.64
C ILE A 135 2.23 15.49 14.84
N SER A 136 2.42 15.00 16.07
CA SER A 136 3.56 14.15 16.45
C SER A 136 3.16 12.90 17.23
N ASP A 137 1.93 12.84 17.76
CA ASP A 137 1.37 11.62 18.34
C ASP A 137 0.70 10.78 17.25
N TRP A 138 1.37 9.72 16.82
CA TRP A 138 0.86 8.78 15.81
C TRP A 138 -0.40 8.04 16.26
N ASN A 139 -0.69 8.00 17.57
CA ASN A 139 -1.93 7.44 18.09
C ASN A 139 -3.11 8.43 18.06
N SER A 140 -2.89 9.68 17.68
CA SER A 140 -3.98 10.66 17.49
C SER A 140 -4.68 10.52 16.13
N THR A 141 -4.08 9.81 15.17
CA THR A 141 -4.61 9.61 13.82
C THR A 141 -5.24 8.22 13.64
N PHE A 142 -6.05 8.06 12.60
CA PHE A 142 -6.38 6.72 12.08
C PHE A 142 -5.25 6.21 11.18
N TRP A 143 -5.25 4.92 10.90
CA TRP A 143 -4.18 4.24 10.16
C TRP A 143 -4.76 3.33 9.08
N ILE A 144 -4.17 3.43 7.90
CA ILE A 144 -4.37 2.51 6.78
C ILE A 144 -2.96 2.22 6.26
N ALA A 145 -2.43 1.06 6.64
CA ALA A 145 -1.15 0.57 6.12
C ALA A 145 -1.42 -0.53 5.10
N HIS A 146 -0.59 -0.62 4.06
CA HIS A 146 -0.65 -1.77 3.15
C HIS A 146 -0.29 -3.05 3.93
N PRO A 147 -1.15 -4.07 3.95
CA PRO A 147 -0.90 -5.34 4.65
C PRO A 147 0.04 -6.26 3.84
N GLY A 148 1.25 -5.80 3.55
CA GLY A 148 2.21 -6.54 2.73
C GLY A 148 2.60 -7.91 3.32
N GLY A 149 2.59 -7.99 4.65
CA GLY A 149 2.73 -9.21 5.42
C GLY A 149 2.67 -8.90 6.93
N PRO A 150 2.32 -9.88 7.77
CA PRO A 150 2.13 -9.65 9.22
C PRO A 150 3.35 -9.04 9.90
N ALA A 151 4.55 -9.51 9.55
CA ALA A 151 5.81 -9.03 10.14
C ALA A 151 6.08 -7.54 9.88
N ILE A 152 5.64 -7.00 8.74
CA ILE A 152 5.77 -5.56 8.45
C ILE A 152 4.87 -4.78 9.40
N LEU A 153 3.62 -5.20 9.57
CA LEU A 153 2.66 -4.54 10.46
C LEU A 153 3.15 -4.56 11.91
N ASP A 154 3.61 -5.71 12.38
CA ASP A 154 4.13 -5.89 13.74
C ASP A 154 5.33 -4.98 14.02
N GLN A 155 6.28 -4.89 13.08
CA GLN A 155 7.44 -4.03 13.26
C GLN A 155 7.12 -2.54 13.17
N VAL A 156 6.20 -2.14 12.29
CA VAL A 156 5.74 -0.74 12.22
C VAL A 156 5.01 -0.34 13.50
N GLU A 157 4.10 -1.20 13.98
CA GLU A 157 3.36 -1.00 15.23
C GLU A 157 4.31 -0.83 16.42
N ALA A 158 5.26 -1.75 16.58
CA ALA A 158 6.27 -1.72 17.64
C ALA A 158 7.18 -0.49 17.53
N LYS A 159 7.67 -0.17 16.33
CA LYS A 159 8.60 0.95 16.10
C LYS A 159 7.99 2.30 16.47
N LEU A 160 6.71 2.49 16.14
CA LEU A 160 6.00 3.75 16.35
C LEU A 160 5.26 3.82 17.68
N GLY A 161 5.24 2.73 18.45
CA GLY A 161 4.48 2.64 19.69
C GLY A 161 2.98 2.82 19.46
N LEU A 162 2.47 2.26 18.36
CA LEU A 162 1.03 2.31 18.07
C LEU A 162 0.28 1.40 19.03
N LYS A 163 -0.91 1.83 19.43
CA LYS A 163 -1.87 0.96 20.09
C LYS A 163 -2.42 -0.05 19.10
N GLU A 164 -2.72 -1.26 19.57
CA GLU A 164 -3.17 -2.39 18.75
C GLU A 164 -4.37 -2.03 17.85
N GLU A 165 -5.30 -1.22 18.36
CA GLU A 165 -6.49 -0.83 17.59
C GLU A 165 -6.19 -0.02 16.32
N LYS A 166 -4.98 0.56 16.21
CA LYS A 166 -4.58 1.34 15.03
C LYS A 166 -4.42 0.49 13.79
N MET A 167 -3.98 -0.76 13.94
CA MET A 167 -3.78 -1.67 12.82
C MET A 167 -4.96 -2.63 12.60
N ARG A 168 -6.03 -2.53 13.40
CA ARG A 168 -7.15 -3.49 13.39
C ARG A 168 -7.76 -3.66 12.00
N ALA A 169 -8.14 -2.57 11.34
CA ALA A 169 -8.75 -2.61 10.01
C ALA A 169 -7.81 -3.22 8.95
N THR A 170 -6.53 -2.84 8.97
CA THR A 170 -5.51 -3.40 8.07
C THR A 170 -5.32 -4.90 8.29
N ARG A 171 -5.31 -5.37 9.55
CA ARG A 171 -5.17 -6.79 9.89
C ARG A 171 -6.42 -7.60 9.51
N GLU A 172 -7.60 -7.02 9.64
CA GLU A 172 -8.86 -7.64 9.22
C GLU A 172 -8.87 -7.88 7.70
N VAL A 173 -8.49 -6.86 6.90
CA VAL A 173 -8.35 -7.01 5.44
C VAL A 173 -7.34 -8.11 5.09
N LEU A 174 -6.18 -8.14 5.75
CA LEU A 174 -5.18 -9.18 5.53
C LEU A 174 -5.73 -10.58 5.87
N SER A 175 -6.51 -10.69 6.93
CA SER A 175 -7.07 -11.95 7.41
C SER A 175 -8.15 -12.51 6.46
N GLU A 176 -9.01 -11.63 5.93
CA GLU A 176 -10.12 -12.06 5.09
C GLU A 176 -9.73 -12.24 3.62
N TYR A 177 -8.77 -11.45 3.13
CA TYR A 177 -8.48 -11.36 1.69
C TYR A 177 -7.01 -11.64 1.31
N GLY A 178 -6.10 -11.72 2.29
CA GLY A 178 -4.67 -11.82 2.02
C GLY A 178 -4.06 -10.51 1.50
N ASN A 179 -2.89 -10.60 0.87
CA ASN A 179 -2.23 -9.49 0.19
C ASN A 179 -2.70 -9.41 -1.27
N MET A 180 -3.72 -8.60 -1.52
CA MET A 180 -4.25 -8.28 -2.87
C MET A 180 -3.46 -7.15 -3.56
N SER A 181 -2.16 -7.02 -3.30
CA SER A 181 -1.29 -5.99 -3.89
C SER A 181 -1.88 -4.57 -3.74
N SER A 182 -2.12 -3.86 -4.83
CA SER A 182 -2.56 -2.46 -4.82
C SER A 182 -4.04 -2.24 -4.45
N ALA A 183 -4.81 -3.32 -4.34
CA ALA A 183 -6.23 -3.26 -3.95
C ALA A 183 -6.45 -3.30 -2.43
N CYS A 184 -5.42 -3.62 -1.63
CA CYS A 184 -5.47 -3.53 -0.18
C CYS A 184 -5.39 -2.08 0.31
#